data_AF-A0A1Y4AFA4-F1
#
_entry.id   AF-A0A1Y4AFA4-F1
#
_cell.length_a   1.000
_cell.length_b   1.000
_cell.length_c   1.000
_cell.angle_alpha   90.00
_cell.angle_beta   90.00
_cell.angle_gamma   90.00
#
_symmetry.space_group_name_H-M   'P 1'
#
loop_
_entity.id
_entity.type
_entity.pdbx_description
1 polymer ?
#
loop_
_entity_poly.entity_id
_entity_poly.type
_entity_poly.pdbx_seq_one_letter_code
_entity_poly.pdbx_strand_id
1 'polypeptide(L)'
;MIQLFMKRSGSPAIVPLHFPASHDAMTEAVSRLDEASRTGKTEIVEIKSVIANLPSYLSGLDPDSRTQLAQLNQLSSIIAKMDSRERNIYAGALDGSSINDLSDMIRVAEQVPDYILIPNVNSDVTLGRYVAVAGQIQGDPRFPEAAWPYLDFAKIGAEYYADHGGAYTHAGYVLRKQDDALVREKKSKVQLDLSSAKAQAIVCLPATKEELERVKRTLGIDCFAEAAITRVSFSVPYMDEHIPTTGVCVEDANELAWAIEGMQCDDGELLKYLSVLSVEQPGTMQEALRYAMNLDDYERIPEDAYEYGQTVLRRIGADDELIDTIDGYMDFEKLGEDAMVEDGVRRTEFGLIRRCSSPFAEETQAMEMEGLS
;
A
#
# COMPACT_ATOMS: atom_id res chain seq x y z
N MET A 1 22.67 -7.96 20.34
CA MET A 1 23.91 -8.64 20.71
C MET A 1 23.60 -10.01 21.27
N ILE A 2 24.27 -11.05 20.74
CA ILE A 2 24.15 -12.43 21.19
C ILE A 2 25.28 -12.72 22.18
N GLN A 3 24.98 -13.41 23.27
CA GLN A 3 25.95 -13.83 24.28
C GLN A 3 25.80 -15.33 24.52
N LEU A 4 26.91 -16.05 24.44
CA LEU A 4 26.97 -17.49 24.64
C LEU A 4 27.74 -17.77 25.94
N PHE A 5 27.12 -18.51 26.87
CA PHE A 5 27.77 -18.94 28.10
C PHE A 5 28.10 -20.43 27.99
N MET A 6 29.38 -20.77 27.97
CA MET A 6 29.85 -22.13 27.75
C MET A 6 30.60 -22.67 28.96
N LYS A 7 30.64 -23.99 29.12
CA LYS A 7 31.52 -24.68 30.07
C LYS A 7 32.03 -25.97 29.44
N ARG A 8 33.09 -26.54 30.01
CA ARG A 8 33.50 -27.92 29.68
C ARG A 8 32.77 -28.92 30.58
N SER A 9 32.36 -30.06 30.04
CA SER A 9 31.79 -31.16 30.83
C SER A 9 32.71 -31.50 32.01
N GLY A 10 32.17 -31.51 33.22
CA GLY A 10 32.92 -31.78 34.46
C GLY A 10 33.63 -30.57 35.09
N SER A 11 33.54 -29.38 34.50
CA SER A 11 34.07 -28.13 35.10
C SER A 11 32.94 -27.15 35.47
N PRO A 12 33.02 -26.48 36.63
CA PRO A 12 32.09 -25.41 37.00
C PRO A 12 32.41 -24.07 36.32
N ALA A 13 33.54 -23.96 35.61
CA ALA A 13 33.97 -22.69 35.00
C ALA A 13 33.12 -22.33 33.78
N ILE A 14 32.42 -21.18 33.86
CA ILE A 14 31.62 -20.62 32.77
C ILE A 14 32.44 -19.56 32.04
N VAL A 15 32.57 -19.72 30.73
CA VAL A 15 33.26 -18.80 29.82
C VAL A 15 32.22 -18.09 28.94
N PRO A 16 32.05 -16.76 29.07
CA PRO A 16 31.18 -15.99 28.19
C PRO A 16 31.89 -15.66 26.87
N LEU A 17 31.14 -15.70 25.76
CA LEU A 17 31.56 -15.21 24.45
C LEU A 17 30.49 -14.27 23.88
N HIS A 18 30.91 -13.07 23.49
CA HIS A 18 30.02 -12.03 22.97
C HIS A 18 30.14 -11.92 21.47
N PHE A 19 29.01 -11.91 20.76
CA PHE A 19 28.97 -11.77 19.32
C PHE A 19 28.41 -10.42 18.87
N PRO A 20 28.92 -9.82 17.77
CA PRO A 20 30.02 -10.33 16.95
C PRO A 20 31.38 -10.29 17.67
N ALA A 21 32.13 -11.40 17.57
CA ALA A 21 33.43 -11.62 18.21
C ALA A 21 34.56 -11.47 17.18
N SER A 22 35.70 -10.93 17.62
CA SER A 22 36.95 -10.97 16.85
C SER A 22 37.56 -12.38 16.88
N HIS A 23 38.49 -12.65 15.97
CA HIS A 23 39.24 -13.91 15.97
C HIS A 23 40.00 -14.14 17.29
N ASP A 24 40.57 -13.07 17.85
CA ASP A 24 41.30 -13.11 19.11
C ASP A 24 40.38 -13.45 20.28
N ALA A 25 39.18 -12.83 20.35
CA ALA A 25 38.21 -13.11 21.40
C ALA A 25 37.69 -14.56 21.36
N MET A 26 37.50 -15.13 20.16
CA MET A 26 37.13 -16.54 20.01
C MET A 26 38.27 -17.46 20.45
N THR A 27 39.52 -17.12 20.12
CA THR A 27 40.71 -17.90 20.50
C THR A 27 40.97 -17.85 22.01
N GLU A 28 40.75 -16.69 22.63
CA GLU A 28 40.82 -16.51 24.08
C GLU A 28 39.75 -17.34 24.79
N ALA A 29 38.50 -17.33 24.29
CA ALA A 29 37.42 -18.12 24.87
C ALA A 29 37.72 -19.63 24.82
N VAL A 30 38.25 -20.14 23.70
CA VAL A 30 38.69 -21.54 23.58
C VAL A 30 39.84 -21.84 24.54
N SER A 31 40.83 -20.94 24.65
CA SER A 31 41.96 -21.13 25.59
C SER A 31 41.49 -21.25 27.04
N ARG A 32 40.54 -20.40 27.45
CA ARG A 32 39.93 -20.44 28.79
C ARG A 32 39.11 -21.71 29.03
N LEU A 33 38.44 -22.24 28.01
CA LEU A 33 37.76 -23.53 28.09
C LEU A 33 38.76 -24.69 28.24
N ASP A 34 39.87 -24.65 27.50
CA ASP A 34 40.91 -25.69 27.56
C ASP A 34 41.69 -25.69 28.89
N GLU A 35 41.86 -24.52 29.51
CA GLU A 35 42.36 -24.40 30.89
C GLU A 35 41.45 -25.09 31.90
N ALA A 36 40.13 -25.02 31.68
CA ALA A 36 39.15 -25.62 32.56
C ALA A 36 39.04 -27.15 32.40
N SER A 37 39.16 -27.67 31.16
CA SER A 37 39.30 -29.09 30.86
C SER A 37 39.67 -29.30 29.39
N ARG A 38 40.79 -29.97 29.11
CA ARG A 38 41.30 -30.20 27.75
C ARG A 38 40.56 -31.29 26.97
N THR A 39 39.76 -32.11 27.63
CA THR A 39 39.12 -33.30 27.02
C THR A 39 37.60 -33.35 27.15
N GLY A 40 37.01 -32.41 27.90
CA GLY A 40 35.55 -32.31 28.04
C GLY A 40 34.89 -31.75 26.77
N LYS A 41 33.69 -32.24 26.43
CA LYS A 41 32.87 -31.59 25.40
C LYS A 41 32.46 -30.19 25.87
N THR A 42 32.36 -29.22 24.96
CA THR A 42 31.82 -27.91 25.33
C THR A 42 30.29 -27.98 25.42
N GLU A 43 29.74 -27.52 26.53
CA GLU A 43 28.32 -27.44 26.81
C GLU A 43 27.87 -25.98 26.86
N ILE A 44 26.75 -25.68 26.22
CA ILE A 44 26.10 -24.37 26.31
C ILE A 44 25.24 -24.35 27.57
N VAL A 45 25.51 -23.40 28.46
CA VAL A 45 24.76 -23.19 29.70
C VAL A 45 23.57 -22.26 29.46
N GLU A 46 23.81 -21.16 28.74
CA GLU A 46 22.79 -20.15 28.49
C GLU A 46 23.11 -19.40 27.19
N ILE A 47 22.07 -18.98 26.47
CA ILE A 47 22.17 -18.10 25.32
C ILE A 47 21.31 -16.86 25.61
N LYS A 48 21.92 -15.68 25.57
CA LYS A 48 21.20 -14.40 25.66
C LYS A 48 21.20 -13.72 24.31
N SER A 49 20.06 -13.12 23.95
CA SER A 49 19.91 -12.40 22.69
C SER A 49 19.02 -11.17 22.89
N VAL A 50 19.25 -10.17 22.04
CA VAL A 50 18.34 -9.02 21.89
C VAL A 50 17.06 -9.36 21.12
N ILE A 51 17.08 -10.49 20.41
CA ILE A 51 15.92 -11.06 19.72
C ILE A 51 15.34 -12.13 20.66
N ALA A 52 14.14 -11.88 21.19
CA ALA A 52 13.59 -12.63 22.33
C ALA A 52 13.44 -14.14 22.08
N ASN A 53 13.03 -14.52 20.87
CA ASN A 53 12.80 -15.91 20.46
C ASN A 53 14.07 -16.58 19.90
N LEU A 54 15.15 -15.86 19.60
CA LEU A 54 16.36 -16.45 19.01
C LEU A 54 16.96 -17.63 19.79
N PRO A 55 17.01 -17.63 21.15
CA PRO A 55 17.60 -18.74 21.90
C PRO A 55 16.91 -20.09 21.66
N SER A 56 15.62 -20.15 21.35
CA SER A 56 14.93 -21.43 21.10
C SER A 56 15.42 -22.11 19.81
N TYR A 57 15.73 -21.32 18.78
CA TYR A 57 16.27 -21.79 17.51
C TYR A 57 17.74 -22.25 17.59
N LEU A 58 18.46 -21.86 18.64
CA LEU A 58 19.88 -22.19 18.85
C LEU A 58 20.10 -23.40 19.78
N SER A 59 19.04 -24.14 20.12
CA SER A 59 19.12 -25.30 21.01
C SER A 59 20.01 -26.45 20.48
N GLY A 60 20.16 -26.56 19.16
CA GLY A 60 21.02 -27.55 18.48
C GLY A 60 22.44 -27.06 18.16
N LEU A 61 22.84 -25.88 18.65
CA LEU A 61 24.15 -25.29 18.36
C LEU A 61 25.28 -26.15 18.95
N ASP A 62 26.25 -26.51 18.12
CA ASP A 62 27.50 -27.14 18.51
C ASP A 62 28.58 -26.07 18.73
N PRO A 63 28.93 -25.75 19.99
CA PRO A 63 29.93 -24.73 20.29
C PRO A 63 31.35 -25.11 19.86
N ASP A 64 31.63 -26.39 19.59
CA ASP A 64 32.95 -26.83 19.10
C ASP A 64 33.03 -26.74 17.54
N SER A 65 31.90 -26.48 16.85
CA SER A 65 31.85 -26.33 15.40
C SER A 65 32.27 -24.94 14.94
N ARG A 66 33.45 -24.85 14.32
CA ARG A 66 33.96 -23.58 13.74
C ARG A 66 32.99 -22.98 12.72
N THR A 67 32.31 -23.81 11.94
CA THR A 67 31.34 -23.35 10.93
C THR A 67 30.13 -22.70 11.57
N GLN A 68 29.55 -23.34 12.59
CA GLN A 68 28.38 -22.78 13.27
C GLN A 68 28.73 -21.53 14.08
N LEU A 69 29.91 -21.47 14.71
CA LEU A 69 30.38 -20.24 15.36
C LEU A 69 30.59 -19.10 14.36
N ALA A 70 31.12 -19.38 13.17
CA ALA A 70 31.26 -18.38 12.11
C ALA A 70 29.89 -17.87 11.61
N GLN A 71 28.92 -18.77 11.43
CA GLN A 71 27.54 -18.42 11.07
C GLN A 71 26.88 -17.58 12.17
N LEU A 72 27.06 -17.94 13.45
CA LEU A 72 26.54 -17.16 14.57
C LEU A 72 27.17 -15.76 14.63
N ASN A 73 28.45 -15.65 14.29
CA ASN A 73 29.16 -14.37 14.20
C ASN A 73 28.63 -13.49 13.06
N GLN A 74 28.37 -14.09 11.89
CA GLN A 74 27.73 -13.41 10.75
C GLN A 74 26.33 -12.93 11.13
N LEU A 75 25.50 -13.81 11.69
CA LEU A 75 24.16 -13.48 12.12
C LEU A 75 24.16 -12.33 13.13
N SER A 76 25.04 -12.37 14.13
CA SER A 76 25.13 -11.28 15.12
C SER A 76 25.60 -9.97 14.49
N SER A 77 26.46 -10.03 13.46
CA SER A 77 26.89 -8.84 12.70
C SER A 77 25.74 -8.20 11.92
N ILE A 78 24.82 -9.01 11.38
CA ILE A 78 23.60 -8.53 10.72
C ILE A 78 22.67 -7.89 11.75
N ILE A 79 22.37 -8.60 12.85
CA ILE A 79 21.49 -8.11 13.93
C ILE A 79 22.03 -6.83 14.58
N ALA A 80 23.36 -6.66 14.67
CA ALA A 80 23.98 -5.47 15.22
C ALA A 80 23.70 -4.21 14.40
N LYS A 81 23.46 -4.35 13.08
CA LYS A 81 23.11 -3.25 12.18
C LYS A 81 21.62 -2.91 12.20
N MET A 82 20.78 -3.83 12.68
CA MET A 82 19.33 -3.65 12.72
C MET A 82 18.91 -2.63 13.77
N ASP A 83 17.93 -1.80 13.44
CA ASP A 83 17.22 -0.94 14.38
C ASP A 83 16.19 -1.73 15.22
N SER A 84 15.51 -1.05 16.16
CA SER A 84 14.52 -1.70 17.03
C SER A 84 13.33 -2.28 16.27
N ARG A 85 12.91 -1.67 15.15
CA ARG A 85 11.78 -2.12 14.35
C ARG A 85 12.18 -3.35 13.52
N GLU A 86 13.33 -3.32 12.88
CA GLU A 86 13.88 -4.43 12.10
C GLU A 86 14.11 -5.67 12.97
N ARG A 87 14.55 -5.50 14.22
CA ARG A 87 14.65 -6.60 15.20
C ARG A 87 13.31 -7.25 15.52
N ASN A 88 12.25 -6.45 15.65
CA ASN A 88 10.90 -6.97 15.88
C ASN A 88 10.35 -7.70 14.64
N ILE A 89 10.61 -7.16 13.44
CA ILE A 89 10.30 -7.84 12.18
C ILE A 89 11.04 -9.17 12.10
N TYR A 90 12.35 -9.17 12.37
CA TYR A 90 13.15 -10.39 12.32
C TYR A 90 12.66 -11.46 13.31
N ALA A 91 12.28 -11.06 14.54
CA ALA A 91 11.69 -11.97 15.51
C ALA A 91 10.43 -12.65 14.95
N GLY A 92 9.51 -11.89 14.36
CA GLY A 92 8.29 -12.47 13.76
C GLY A 92 8.56 -13.25 12.49
N ALA A 93 9.55 -12.84 11.70
CA ALA A 93 9.95 -13.56 10.50
C ALA A 93 10.50 -14.96 10.82
N LEU A 94 11.23 -15.11 11.95
CA LEU A 94 11.67 -16.41 12.44
C LEU A 94 10.49 -17.32 12.80
N ASP A 95 9.51 -16.80 13.52
CA ASP A 95 8.32 -17.57 13.95
C ASP A 95 7.39 -17.92 12.78
N GLY A 96 7.34 -17.07 11.75
CA GLY A 96 6.53 -17.27 10.55
C GLY A 96 7.22 -18.05 9.43
N SER A 97 8.49 -18.44 9.59
CA SER A 97 9.27 -19.15 8.57
C SER A 97 9.67 -20.54 9.03
N SER A 98 9.86 -21.47 8.10
CA SER A 98 10.44 -22.78 8.41
C SER A 98 11.95 -22.67 8.60
N ILE A 99 12.40 -22.59 9.86
CA ILE A 99 13.82 -22.51 10.23
C ILE A 99 14.35 -23.88 10.61
N ASN A 100 15.33 -24.41 9.86
CA ASN A 100 15.95 -25.70 10.17
C ASN A 100 17.38 -25.57 10.71
N ASP A 101 18.13 -24.54 10.31
CA ASP A 101 19.51 -24.33 10.69
C ASP A 101 19.92 -22.84 10.77
N LEU A 102 21.17 -22.57 11.16
CA LEU A 102 21.71 -21.20 11.22
C LEU A 102 21.76 -20.51 9.85
N SER A 103 21.84 -21.26 8.75
CA SER A 103 21.84 -20.71 7.40
C SER A 103 20.47 -20.12 7.07
N ASP A 104 19.39 -20.81 7.44
CA ASP A 104 18.02 -20.29 7.33
C ASP A 104 17.84 -19.02 8.15
N MET A 105 18.38 -18.98 9.37
CA MET A 105 18.33 -17.79 10.22
C MET A 105 19.04 -16.59 9.59
N ILE A 106 20.24 -16.80 9.04
CA ILE A 106 20.99 -15.75 8.31
C ILE A 106 20.20 -15.28 7.09
N ARG A 107 19.67 -16.21 6.30
CA ARG A 107 18.88 -15.89 5.11
C ARG A 107 17.67 -15.03 5.47
N VAL A 108 16.93 -15.38 6.52
CA VAL A 108 15.78 -14.57 6.98
C VAL A 108 16.24 -13.21 7.51
N ALA A 109 17.39 -13.13 8.20
CA ALA A 109 17.95 -11.87 8.67
C ALA A 109 18.33 -10.93 7.53
N GLU A 110 18.86 -11.47 6.41
CA GLU A 110 19.18 -10.71 5.20
C GLU A 110 17.91 -10.26 4.44
N GLN A 111 16.80 -11.01 4.58
CA GLN A 111 15.51 -10.76 3.94
C GLN A 111 14.54 -9.92 4.79
N VAL A 112 14.95 -9.37 5.93
CA VAL A 112 14.09 -8.51 6.77
C VAL A 112 13.37 -7.39 5.99
N PRO A 113 13.99 -6.72 5.00
CA PRO A 113 13.28 -5.74 4.16
C PRO A 113 12.07 -6.29 3.39
N ASP A 114 12.00 -7.61 3.19
CA ASP A 114 10.91 -8.32 2.52
C ASP A 114 9.77 -8.67 3.48
N TYR A 115 9.77 -8.14 4.71
CA TYR A 115 8.70 -8.36 5.68
C TYR A 115 8.04 -7.04 6.07
N ILE A 116 6.81 -7.13 6.53
CA ILE A 116 6.01 -6.01 7.04
C ILE A 116 5.65 -6.33 8.48
N LEU A 117 5.72 -5.32 9.34
CA LEU A 117 5.17 -5.36 10.68
C LEU A 117 3.91 -4.50 10.72
N ILE A 118 2.79 -5.12 11.04
CA ILE A 118 1.54 -4.45 11.39
C ILE A 118 1.53 -4.30 12.92
N PRO A 119 1.73 -3.08 13.46
CA PRO A 119 1.84 -2.87 14.89
C PRO A 119 0.50 -3.14 15.59
N ASN A 120 0.56 -3.52 16.87
CA ASN A 120 -0.61 -3.72 17.75
C ASN A 120 -1.59 -4.82 17.30
N VAL A 121 -1.20 -5.69 16.37
CA VAL A 121 -1.97 -6.85 15.95
C VAL A 121 -1.33 -8.12 16.50
N ASN A 122 -1.93 -8.72 17.52
CA ASN A 122 -1.35 -9.85 18.26
C ASN A 122 -2.29 -11.03 18.46
N SER A 123 -3.47 -10.97 17.83
CA SER A 123 -4.50 -12.01 17.87
C SER A 123 -5.35 -11.94 16.62
N ASP A 124 -6.06 -13.04 16.33
CA ASP A 124 -7.02 -13.12 15.23
C ASP A 124 -8.06 -11.98 15.32
N VAL A 125 -8.56 -11.65 16.51
CA VAL A 125 -9.52 -10.55 16.71
C VAL A 125 -8.93 -9.20 16.26
N THR A 126 -7.71 -8.90 16.67
CA THR A 126 -7.05 -7.64 16.28
C THR A 126 -6.68 -7.62 14.80
N LEU A 127 -6.36 -8.79 14.22
CA LEU A 127 -6.06 -8.92 12.80
C LEU A 127 -7.32 -8.74 11.95
N GLY A 128 -8.44 -9.36 12.34
CA GLY A 128 -9.71 -9.18 11.63
C GLY A 128 -10.23 -7.75 11.71
N ARG A 129 -10.02 -7.04 12.83
CA ARG A 129 -10.30 -5.60 12.92
C ARG A 129 -9.43 -4.79 11.96
N TYR A 130 -8.13 -5.09 11.92
CA TYR A 130 -7.21 -4.45 10.98
C TYR A 130 -7.65 -4.68 9.53
N VAL A 131 -8.03 -5.91 9.17
CA VAL A 131 -8.50 -6.28 7.82
C VAL A 131 -9.80 -5.54 7.47
N ALA A 132 -10.76 -5.48 8.39
CA ALA A 132 -12.03 -4.78 8.15
C ALA A 132 -11.81 -3.27 7.93
N VAL A 133 -10.93 -2.64 8.71
CA VAL A 133 -10.58 -1.21 8.57
C VAL A 133 -9.75 -0.95 7.31
N ALA A 134 -8.75 -1.80 7.04
CA ALA A 134 -7.95 -1.70 5.83
C ALA A 134 -8.80 -1.88 4.56
N GLY A 135 -9.79 -2.78 4.61
CA GLY A 135 -10.78 -2.96 3.56
C GLY A 135 -11.59 -1.70 3.28
N GLN A 136 -11.98 -0.94 4.32
CA GLN A 136 -12.67 0.35 4.12
C GLN A 136 -11.78 1.41 3.47
N ILE A 137 -10.54 1.53 3.93
CA ILE A 137 -9.57 2.48 3.37
C ILE A 137 -9.25 2.13 1.89
N GLN A 138 -9.42 0.87 1.50
CA GLN A 138 -9.20 0.37 0.14
C GLN A 138 -10.48 0.22 -0.69
N GLY A 139 -11.63 0.67 -0.18
CA GLY A 139 -12.92 0.62 -0.89
C GLY A 139 -13.48 -0.79 -1.12
N ASP A 140 -13.16 -1.75 -0.25
CA ASP A 140 -13.72 -3.11 -0.30
C ASP A 140 -15.20 -3.09 0.18
N PRO A 141 -16.17 -3.39 -0.72
CA PRO A 141 -17.59 -3.32 -0.42
C PRO A 141 -18.06 -4.38 0.59
N ARG A 142 -17.20 -5.33 0.98
CA ARG A 142 -17.56 -6.40 1.93
C ARG A 142 -17.68 -5.93 3.38
N PHE A 143 -17.11 -4.79 3.77
CA PHE A 143 -17.00 -4.37 5.17
C PHE A 143 -17.45 -2.91 5.46
N PRO A 144 -18.72 -2.53 5.20
CA PRO A 144 -19.24 -1.24 5.63
C PRO A 144 -19.28 -1.12 7.17
N GLU A 145 -19.11 0.09 7.71
CA GLU A 145 -18.98 0.33 9.17
C GLU A 145 -20.22 -0.13 9.93
N ALA A 146 -21.40 0.05 9.31
CA ALA A 146 -22.68 -0.40 9.84
C ALA A 146 -22.74 -1.92 10.10
N ALA A 147 -21.91 -2.73 9.43
CA ALA A 147 -21.86 -4.17 9.63
C ALA A 147 -20.97 -4.60 10.81
N TRP A 148 -20.09 -3.73 11.32
CA TRP A 148 -19.08 -4.07 12.33
C TRP A 148 -19.63 -4.72 13.61
N PRO A 149 -20.79 -4.32 14.17
CA PRO A 149 -21.36 -4.99 15.33
C PRO A 149 -21.72 -6.46 15.11
N TYR A 150 -21.85 -6.87 13.84
CA TYR A 150 -22.26 -8.20 13.42
C TYR A 150 -21.11 -9.06 12.88
N LEU A 151 -19.91 -8.48 12.71
CA LEU A 151 -18.75 -9.19 12.19
C LEU A 151 -18.06 -10.01 13.29
N ASP A 152 -17.72 -11.26 12.95
CA ASP A 152 -16.82 -12.07 13.75
C ASP A 152 -15.36 -11.76 13.38
N PHE A 153 -14.80 -10.75 14.02
CA PHE A 153 -13.41 -10.34 13.79
C PHE A 153 -12.40 -11.46 14.11
N ALA A 154 -12.71 -12.38 15.03
CA ALA A 154 -11.83 -13.51 15.29
C ALA A 154 -11.76 -14.42 14.08
N LYS A 155 -12.91 -14.75 13.49
CA LYS A 155 -12.97 -15.59 12.30
C LYS A 155 -12.31 -14.94 11.08
N ILE A 156 -12.56 -13.65 10.85
CA ILE A 156 -11.94 -12.90 9.75
C ILE A 156 -10.42 -12.91 9.88
N GLY A 157 -9.88 -12.64 11.07
CA GLY A 157 -8.44 -12.66 11.28
C GLY A 157 -7.84 -14.05 11.16
N ALA A 158 -8.54 -15.10 11.60
CA ALA A 158 -8.08 -16.47 11.47
C ALA A 158 -8.02 -16.93 9.99
N GLU A 159 -9.04 -16.59 9.19
CA GLU A 159 -9.03 -16.84 7.74
C GLU A 159 -7.89 -16.07 7.07
N TYR A 160 -7.72 -14.79 7.42
CA TYR A 160 -6.62 -13.99 6.90
C TYR A 160 -5.25 -14.59 7.22
N TYR A 161 -5.04 -15.00 8.47
CA TYR A 161 -3.80 -15.61 8.92
C TYR A 161 -3.51 -16.91 8.16
N ALA A 162 -4.53 -17.73 7.91
CA ALA A 162 -4.40 -18.97 7.16
C ALA A 162 -4.00 -18.73 5.69
N ASP A 163 -4.57 -17.70 5.06
CA ASP A 163 -4.33 -17.39 3.65
C ASP A 163 -2.97 -16.68 3.41
N HIS A 164 -2.56 -15.81 4.33
CA HIS A 164 -1.37 -14.94 4.14
C HIS A 164 -0.14 -15.40 4.94
N GLY A 165 -0.33 -16.35 5.88
CA GLY A 165 0.73 -16.84 6.76
C GLY A 165 1.14 -15.82 7.83
N GLY A 166 2.44 -15.71 8.11
CA GLY A 166 2.98 -14.77 9.10
C GLY A 166 2.96 -15.29 10.54
N ALA A 167 3.27 -14.41 11.50
CA ALA A 167 3.33 -14.74 12.91
C ALA A 167 3.00 -13.56 13.81
N TYR A 168 2.32 -13.84 14.93
CA TYR A 168 2.08 -12.87 15.98
C TYR A 168 3.30 -12.72 16.88
N THR A 169 3.71 -11.48 17.09
CA THR A 169 4.79 -11.12 18.02
C THR A 169 4.26 -10.14 19.07
N HIS A 170 5.08 -9.90 20.10
CA HIS A 170 4.78 -8.84 21.08
C HIS A 170 4.66 -7.44 20.44
N ALA A 171 5.36 -7.19 19.34
CA ALA A 171 5.34 -5.90 18.65
C ALA A 171 4.17 -5.76 17.64
N GLY A 172 3.49 -6.86 17.31
CA GLY A 172 2.46 -6.91 16.29
C GLY A 172 2.60 -8.13 15.38
N TYR A 173 1.91 -8.09 14.25
CA TYR A 173 1.82 -9.20 13.31
C TYR A 173 2.82 -8.99 12.18
N VAL A 174 3.68 -9.97 11.96
CA VAL A 174 4.73 -9.94 10.94
C VAL A 174 4.38 -10.91 9.84
N LEU A 175 4.35 -10.41 8.61
CA LEU A 175 4.13 -11.21 7.41
C LEU A 175 5.19 -10.88 6.36
N ARG A 176 5.52 -11.87 5.55
CA ARG A 176 6.39 -11.67 4.39
C ARG A 176 5.60 -10.89 3.34
N LYS A 177 6.26 -9.95 2.69
CA LYS A 177 5.85 -9.39 1.39
C LYS A 177 5.90 -10.55 0.40
N GLN A 178 4.84 -11.34 0.34
CA GLN A 178 4.56 -12.10 -0.85
C GLN A 178 4.14 -11.10 -1.92
N ASP A 179 4.31 -11.44 -3.20
CA ASP A 179 3.79 -10.63 -4.31
C ASP A 179 2.25 -10.39 -4.16
N ASP A 180 1.59 -11.13 -3.26
CA ASP A 180 0.17 -11.01 -2.89
C ASP A 180 -0.11 -10.54 -1.44
N ALA A 181 0.89 -10.22 -0.61
CA ALA A 181 0.66 -9.86 0.80
C ALA A 181 0.43 -8.35 0.99
N LEU A 182 -0.77 -7.88 0.65
CA LEU A 182 -1.46 -6.72 1.22
C LEU A 182 -0.66 -5.46 1.58
N VAL A 183 0.36 -5.16 0.80
CA VAL A 183 0.75 -3.81 0.42
C VAL A 183 1.03 -3.86 -1.07
N ARG A 184 -0.03 -3.56 -1.84
CA ARG A 184 -0.15 -3.44 -3.30
C ARG A 184 -0.80 -4.62 -4.05
N GLU A 185 -2.10 -4.84 -3.84
CA GLU A 185 -2.96 -4.54 -4.99
C GLU A 185 -3.10 -3.01 -5.01
N LYS A 186 -2.12 -2.31 -5.60
CA LYS A 186 -2.51 -1.14 -6.37
C LYS A 186 -3.34 -1.76 -7.48
N LYS A 187 -4.67 -1.85 -7.29
CA LYS A 187 -5.56 -2.10 -8.43
C LYS A 187 -5.16 -1.05 -9.44
N SER A 188 -4.45 -1.49 -10.46
CA SER A 188 -3.80 -0.61 -11.41
C SER A 188 -4.88 0.25 -12.01
N LYS A 189 -4.86 1.56 -11.76
CA LYS A 189 -5.87 2.47 -12.30
C LYS A 189 -5.77 2.51 -13.81
N VAL A 190 -4.54 2.43 -14.30
CA VAL A 190 -4.20 2.35 -15.73
C VAL A 190 -3.19 1.22 -15.91
N GLN A 191 -3.40 0.40 -16.94
CA GLN A 191 -2.44 -0.60 -17.39
C GLN A 191 -2.04 -0.30 -18.83
N LEU A 192 -0.74 -0.36 -19.08
CA LEU A 192 -0.14 -0.13 -20.40
C LEU A 192 0.60 -1.38 -20.87
N ASP A 193 0.29 -1.82 -22.08
CA ASP A 193 1.05 -2.88 -22.75
C ASP A 193 2.09 -2.23 -23.68
N LEU A 194 3.36 -2.35 -23.30
CA LEU A 194 4.49 -1.74 -23.99
C LEU A 194 5.20 -2.77 -24.85
N SER A 195 5.62 -2.34 -26.05
CA SER A 195 6.45 -3.13 -26.94
C SER A 195 7.69 -2.35 -27.36
N SER A 196 8.86 -2.98 -27.27
CA SER A 196 10.12 -2.51 -27.84
C SER A 196 10.59 -3.46 -28.95
N ALA A 197 11.65 -3.09 -29.66
CA ALA A 197 12.27 -3.97 -30.66
C ALA A 197 12.81 -5.29 -30.07
N LYS A 198 13.01 -5.37 -28.74
CA LYS A 198 13.66 -6.50 -28.06
C LYS A 198 12.71 -7.29 -27.16
N ALA A 199 11.67 -6.67 -26.61
CA ALA A 199 10.80 -7.29 -25.62
C ALA A 199 9.41 -6.63 -25.55
N GLN A 200 8.49 -7.29 -24.87
CA GLN A 200 7.19 -6.75 -24.46
C GLN A 200 7.11 -6.74 -22.94
N ALA A 201 6.45 -5.74 -22.37
CA ALA A 201 6.24 -5.63 -20.94
C ALA A 201 4.89 -4.97 -20.64
N ILE A 202 4.32 -5.34 -19.50
CA ILE A 202 3.10 -4.73 -18.98
C ILE A 202 3.49 -3.80 -17.84
N VAL A 203 2.90 -2.62 -17.80
CA VAL A 203 3.10 -1.64 -16.72
C VAL A 203 1.78 -1.38 -16.03
N CYS A 204 1.76 -1.61 -14.72
CA CYS A 204 0.63 -1.33 -13.85
C CYS A 204 0.86 0.03 -13.17
N LEU A 205 -0.02 0.99 -13.41
CA LEU A 205 0.06 2.35 -12.89
C LEU A 205 -1.04 2.57 -11.84
N PRO A 206 -0.82 3.38 -10.80
CA PRO A 206 0.35 4.24 -10.59
C PRO A 206 1.59 3.48 -10.10
N ALA A 207 2.73 3.64 -10.78
CA ALA A 207 4.02 3.01 -10.46
C ALA A 207 4.99 4.01 -9.83
N THR A 208 5.91 3.53 -8.99
CA THR A 208 7.04 4.34 -8.49
C THR A 208 8.13 4.45 -9.54
N LYS A 209 9.04 5.40 -9.34
CA LYS A 209 10.21 5.57 -10.19
C LYS A 209 11.04 4.29 -10.30
N GLU A 210 11.24 3.57 -9.20
CA GLU A 210 12.01 2.32 -9.18
C GLU A 210 11.34 1.20 -9.99
N GLU A 211 10.01 1.16 -9.99
CA GLU A 211 9.22 0.19 -10.77
C GLU A 211 9.31 0.51 -12.26
N LEU A 212 9.16 1.78 -12.64
CA LEU A 212 9.35 2.23 -14.01
C LEU A 212 10.77 1.94 -14.53
N GLU A 213 11.80 2.14 -13.72
CA GLU A 213 13.19 1.80 -14.08
C GLU A 213 13.44 0.29 -14.20
N ARG A 214 12.66 -0.55 -13.50
CA ARG A 214 12.68 -2.01 -13.74
C ARG A 214 12.08 -2.35 -15.09
N VAL A 215 10.94 -1.75 -15.44
CA VAL A 215 10.28 -1.96 -16.74
C VAL A 215 11.20 -1.55 -17.89
N LYS A 216 11.86 -0.39 -17.81
CA LYS A 216 12.83 0.06 -18.82
C LYS A 216 13.94 -0.96 -19.05
N ARG A 217 14.52 -1.49 -17.97
CA ARG A 217 15.54 -2.56 -18.04
C ARG A 217 15.01 -3.84 -18.70
N THR A 218 13.77 -4.22 -18.42
CA THR A 218 13.11 -5.38 -19.06
C THR A 218 12.90 -5.16 -20.56
N LEU A 219 12.48 -3.95 -20.95
CA LEU A 219 12.29 -3.58 -22.36
C LEU A 219 13.62 -3.32 -23.09
N GLY A 220 14.72 -3.14 -22.36
CA GLY A 220 16.04 -2.81 -22.88
C GLY A 220 16.10 -1.44 -23.55
N ILE A 221 15.40 -0.46 -22.96
CA ILE A 221 15.27 0.94 -23.41
C ILE A 221 15.76 1.89 -22.32
N ASP A 222 16.19 3.10 -22.68
CA ASP A 222 16.60 4.14 -21.73
C ASP A 222 15.45 5.15 -21.49
N CYS A 223 14.59 5.34 -22.49
CA CYS A 223 13.41 6.20 -22.43
C CYS A 223 12.14 5.47 -22.90
N PHE A 224 10.98 5.73 -22.26
CA PHE A 224 9.71 5.14 -22.69
C PHE A 224 9.24 5.63 -24.07
N ALA A 225 9.73 6.77 -24.55
CA ALA A 225 9.50 7.23 -25.92
C ALA A 225 10.03 6.27 -27.00
N GLU A 226 10.94 5.36 -26.62
CA GLU A 226 11.46 4.30 -27.49
C GLU A 226 10.54 3.07 -27.56
N ALA A 227 9.54 2.98 -26.69
CA ALA A 227 8.56 1.90 -26.66
C ALA A 227 7.23 2.36 -27.27
N ALA A 228 6.60 1.47 -28.04
CA ALA A 228 5.25 1.67 -28.53
C ALA A 228 4.24 1.16 -27.50
N ILE A 229 3.29 2.02 -27.12
CA ILE A 229 2.12 1.64 -26.32
C ILE A 229 1.12 0.97 -27.25
N THR A 230 0.90 -0.32 -27.05
CA THR A 230 0.04 -1.15 -27.90
C THR A 230 -1.39 -1.25 -27.39
N ARG A 231 -1.57 -1.15 -26.07
CA ARG A 231 -2.87 -1.19 -25.42
C ARG A 231 -2.84 -0.34 -24.15
N VAL A 232 -3.96 0.32 -23.89
CA VAL A 232 -4.26 1.06 -22.66
C VAL A 232 -5.56 0.51 -22.11
N SER A 233 -5.61 0.21 -20.82
CA SER A 233 -6.82 -0.22 -20.14
C SER A 233 -6.95 0.45 -18.79
N PHE A 234 -8.17 0.82 -18.42
CA PHE A 234 -8.49 1.45 -17.15
C PHE A 234 -9.22 0.46 -16.23
N SER A 235 -8.94 0.50 -14.92
CA SER A 235 -9.70 -0.33 -13.96
C SER A 235 -11.02 0.29 -13.56
N VAL A 236 -11.17 1.60 -13.77
CA VAL A 236 -12.39 2.34 -13.43
C VAL A 236 -13.32 2.29 -14.65
N PRO A 237 -14.59 1.88 -14.47
CA PRO A 237 -15.57 1.86 -15.56
C PRO A 237 -15.74 3.22 -16.24
N TYR A 238 -16.09 3.21 -17.53
CA TYR A 238 -16.40 4.38 -18.38
C TYR A 238 -15.22 5.30 -18.71
N MET A 239 -14.05 5.13 -18.09
CA MET A 239 -12.88 5.97 -18.40
C MET A 239 -12.31 5.72 -19.80
N ASP A 240 -12.38 4.48 -20.28
CA ASP A 240 -11.95 4.09 -21.62
C ASP A 240 -12.83 4.67 -22.72
N GLU A 241 -14.06 5.05 -22.40
CA GLU A 241 -14.99 5.72 -23.32
C GLU A 241 -14.71 7.23 -23.44
N HIS A 242 -14.21 7.86 -22.36
CA HIS A 242 -13.99 9.31 -22.33
C HIS A 242 -12.53 9.75 -22.50
N ILE A 243 -11.55 8.87 -22.26
CA ILE A 243 -10.12 9.23 -22.33
C ILE A 243 -9.49 8.64 -23.60
N PRO A 244 -9.03 9.48 -24.52
CA PRO A 244 -8.36 9.00 -25.73
C PRO A 244 -7.10 8.20 -25.40
N THR A 245 -7.00 7.01 -25.99
CA THR A 245 -5.88 6.07 -25.81
C THR A 245 -4.77 6.24 -26.86
N THR A 246 -4.93 7.17 -27.80
CA THR A 246 -3.95 7.49 -28.84
C THR A 246 -2.97 8.57 -28.38
N GLY A 247 -1.68 8.42 -28.72
CA GLY A 247 -0.66 9.43 -28.41
C GLY A 247 -0.29 9.51 -26.93
N VAL A 248 -0.55 8.46 -26.16
CA VAL A 248 -0.29 8.37 -24.73
C VAL A 248 1.22 8.27 -24.46
N CYS A 249 1.70 8.94 -23.41
CA CYS A 249 3.01 8.69 -22.84
C CYS A 249 2.89 8.04 -21.46
N VAL A 250 3.93 7.31 -21.03
CA VAL A 250 3.91 6.56 -19.77
C VAL A 250 3.85 7.50 -18.58
N GLU A 251 4.48 8.67 -18.69
CA GLU A 251 4.54 9.69 -17.66
C GLU A 251 3.15 10.30 -17.37
N ASP A 252 2.45 10.79 -18.40
CA ASP A 252 1.10 11.35 -18.26
C ASP A 252 0.11 10.29 -17.74
N ALA A 253 0.22 9.05 -18.23
CA ALA A 253 -0.60 7.95 -17.75
C ALA A 253 -0.32 7.63 -16.27
N ASN A 254 0.93 7.74 -15.82
CA ASN A 254 1.30 7.48 -14.42
C ASN A 254 0.77 8.58 -13.50
N GLU A 255 0.91 9.85 -13.90
CA GLU A 255 0.37 11.00 -13.16
C GLU A 255 -1.16 10.95 -13.10
N LEU A 256 -1.82 10.61 -14.21
CA LEU A 256 -3.26 10.41 -14.23
C LEU A 256 -3.69 9.27 -13.31
N ALA A 257 -2.96 8.16 -13.30
CA ALA A 257 -3.23 7.05 -12.40
C ALA A 257 -3.09 7.44 -10.92
N TRP A 258 -2.13 8.30 -10.58
CA TRP A 258 -2.01 8.87 -9.22
C TRP A 258 -3.17 9.79 -8.88
N ALA A 259 -3.61 10.64 -9.81
CA ALA A 259 -4.77 11.50 -9.60
C ALA A 259 -6.05 10.67 -9.34
N ILE A 260 -6.29 9.62 -10.14
CA ILE A 260 -7.42 8.70 -9.95
C ILE A 260 -7.32 7.97 -8.59
N GLU A 261 -6.12 7.56 -8.19
CA GLU A 261 -5.90 6.93 -6.88
C GLU A 261 -6.23 7.90 -5.73
N GLY A 262 -5.88 9.18 -5.86
CA GLY A 262 -6.24 10.22 -4.89
C GLY A 262 -7.75 10.43 -4.78
N MET A 263 -8.45 10.55 -5.91
CA MET A 263 -9.91 10.79 -5.96
C MET A 263 -10.74 9.65 -5.36
N GLN A 264 -10.17 8.45 -5.20
CA GLN A 264 -10.86 7.33 -4.57
C GLN A 264 -10.88 7.41 -3.04
N CYS A 265 -10.08 8.31 -2.45
CA CYS A 265 -10.06 8.54 -1.01
C CYS A 265 -11.28 9.35 -0.54
N ASP A 266 -11.84 10.19 -1.41
CA ASP A 266 -12.90 11.15 -1.07
C ASP A 266 -14.22 10.78 -1.77
N ASP A 267 -15.32 10.81 -1.01
CA ASP A 267 -16.63 10.38 -1.51
C ASP A 267 -17.11 11.32 -2.64
N GLY A 268 -17.44 10.73 -3.80
CA GLY A 268 -17.99 11.45 -4.94
C GLY A 268 -16.98 12.18 -5.85
N GLU A 269 -15.68 12.28 -5.51
CA GLU A 269 -14.69 12.94 -6.38
C GLU A 269 -14.47 12.21 -7.71
N LEU A 270 -14.49 10.88 -7.68
CA LEU A 270 -14.38 10.10 -8.92
C LEU A 270 -15.60 10.30 -9.83
N LEU A 271 -16.81 10.39 -9.25
CA LEU A 271 -18.04 10.69 -10.00
C LEU A 271 -18.03 12.12 -10.55
N LYS A 272 -17.51 13.07 -9.77
CA LYS A 272 -17.26 14.44 -10.20
C LYS A 272 -16.31 14.46 -11.40
N TYR A 273 -15.20 13.74 -11.34
CA TYR A 273 -14.24 13.66 -12.44
C TYR A 273 -14.83 13.00 -13.70
N LEU A 274 -15.58 11.91 -13.57
CA LEU A 274 -16.30 11.30 -14.68
C LEU A 274 -17.32 12.26 -15.31
N SER A 275 -18.01 13.06 -14.49
CA SER A 275 -18.90 14.12 -14.98
C SER A 275 -18.13 15.18 -15.78
N VAL A 276 -16.94 15.59 -15.32
CA VAL A 276 -16.06 16.51 -16.06
C VAL A 276 -15.65 15.92 -17.40
N LEU A 277 -15.21 14.66 -17.42
CA LEU A 277 -14.79 13.98 -18.66
C LEU A 277 -15.92 13.88 -19.68
N SER A 278 -17.15 13.61 -19.22
CA SER A 278 -18.34 13.53 -20.06
C SER A 278 -18.69 14.88 -20.71
N VAL A 279 -18.54 15.99 -19.98
CA VAL A 279 -18.86 17.34 -20.47
C VAL A 279 -17.72 17.95 -21.29
N GLU A 280 -16.48 17.89 -20.79
CA GLU A 280 -15.32 18.54 -21.40
C GLU A 280 -14.73 17.73 -22.57
N GLN A 281 -15.02 16.43 -22.66
CA GLN A 281 -14.63 15.53 -23.76
C GLN A 281 -13.17 15.72 -24.21
N PRO A 282 -12.17 15.33 -23.38
CA PRO A 282 -10.76 15.57 -23.70
C PRO A 282 -10.36 14.93 -25.03
N GLY A 283 -9.62 15.67 -25.86
CA GLY A 283 -9.05 15.17 -27.11
C GLY A 283 -7.74 14.39 -26.91
N THR A 284 -7.13 14.48 -25.72
CA THR A 284 -5.92 13.73 -25.36
C THR A 284 -5.93 13.31 -23.88
N MET A 285 -5.14 12.29 -23.53
CA MET A 285 -4.93 11.92 -22.12
C MET A 285 -4.31 13.06 -21.29
N GLN A 286 -3.49 13.90 -21.90
CA GLN A 286 -2.91 15.07 -21.23
C GLN A 286 -3.99 16.09 -20.83
N GLU A 287 -4.99 16.30 -21.68
CA GLU A 287 -6.14 17.12 -21.34
C GLU A 287 -6.98 16.50 -20.22
N ALA A 288 -7.20 15.17 -20.26
CA ALA A 288 -7.85 14.45 -19.17
C ALA A 288 -7.11 14.63 -17.83
N LEU A 289 -5.77 14.52 -17.83
CA LEU A 289 -4.93 14.79 -16.67
C LEU A 289 -5.05 16.25 -16.22
N ARG A 290 -5.07 17.22 -17.14
CA ARG A 290 -5.28 18.63 -16.80
C ARG A 290 -6.61 18.84 -16.08
N TYR A 291 -7.67 18.17 -16.51
CA TYR A 291 -8.96 18.23 -15.81
C TYR A 291 -8.89 17.60 -14.41
N ALA A 292 -8.19 16.47 -14.26
CA ALA A 292 -7.95 15.86 -12.96
C ALA A 292 -7.20 16.78 -11.99
N MET A 293 -6.16 17.48 -12.48
CA MET A 293 -5.37 18.42 -11.66
C MET A 293 -6.13 19.70 -11.30
N ASN A 294 -7.18 20.06 -12.05
CA ASN A 294 -8.01 21.23 -11.80
C ASN A 294 -9.42 20.83 -11.33
N LEU A 295 -9.56 19.68 -10.68
CA LEU A 295 -10.86 19.17 -10.26
C LEU A 295 -11.57 20.13 -9.28
N ASP A 296 -10.82 20.93 -8.52
CA ASP A 296 -11.32 21.97 -7.61
C ASP A 296 -12.08 23.10 -8.34
N ASP A 297 -11.84 23.33 -9.63
CA ASP A 297 -12.59 24.29 -10.44
C ASP A 297 -14.00 23.78 -10.80
N TYR A 298 -14.31 22.54 -10.46
CA TYR A 298 -15.62 21.94 -10.70
C TYR A 298 -16.34 21.69 -9.38
N GLU A 299 -17.66 21.62 -9.43
CA GLU A 299 -18.48 21.34 -8.26
C GLU A 299 -19.61 20.39 -8.66
N ARG A 300 -19.75 19.29 -7.93
CA ARG A 300 -20.87 18.37 -8.08
C ARG A 300 -22.07 18.97 -7.35
N ILE A 301 -23.20 19.04 -8.04
CA ILE A 301 -24.40 19.73 -7.58
C ILE A 301 -25.45 18.71 -7.12
N PRO A 302 -26.21 18.98 -6.03
CA PRO A 302 -27.36 18.17 -5.65
C PRO A 302 -28.40 18.08 -6.79
N GLU A 303 -29.08 16.94 -6.93
CA GLU A 303 -30.13 16.77 -7.95
C GLU A 303 -31.39 17.59 -7.67
N ASP A 304 -31.58 18.02 -6.43
CA ASP A 304 -32.73 18.81 -6.01
C ASP A 304 -32.50 20.31 -6.20
N ALA A 305 -33.31 20.93 -7.06
CA ALA A 305 -33.28 22.37 -7.30
C ALA A 305 -33.57 23.17 -6.02
N TYR A 306 -34.42 22.65 -5.12
CA TYR A 306 -34.70 23.27 -3.83
C TYR A 306 -33.42 23.39 -2.97
N GLU A 307 -32.68 22.29 -2.84
CA GLU A 307 -31.41 22.24 -2.11
C GLU A 307 -30.33 23.10 -2.77
N TYR A 308 -30.35 23.16 -4.11
CA TYR A 308 -29.46 24.04 -4.84
C TYR A 308 -29.75 25.52 -4.58
N GLY A 309 -31.03 25.92 -4.55
CA GLY A 309 -31.44 27.28 -4.20
C GLY A 309 -30.94 27.71 -2.81
N GLN A 310 -31.01 26.81 -1.82
CA GLN A 310 -30.41 27.06 -0.50
C GLN A 310 -28.88 27.22 -0.59
N THR A 311 -28.21 26.38 -1.38
CA THR A 311 -26.75 26.44 -1.58
C THR A 311 -26.31 27.76 -2.21
N VAL A 312 -27.07 28.29 -3.17
CA VAL A 312 -26.84 29.61 -3.79
C VAL A 312 -26.86 30.72 -2.73
N LEU A 313 -27.82 30.66 -1.79
CA LEU A 313 -27.89 31.62 -0.69
C LEU A 313 -26.72 31.48 0.28
N ARG A 314 -26.30 30.25 0.60
CA ARG A 314 -25.11 30.02 1.43
C ARG A 314 -23.85 30.63 0.80
N ARG A 315 -23.70 30.54 -0.52
CA ARG A 315 -22.55 31.13 -1.25
C ARG A 315 -22.47 32.66 -1.12
N ILE A 316 -23.60 33.34 -0.97
CA ILE A 316 -23.66 34.80 -0.75
C ILE A 316 -23.65 35.18 0.74
N GLY A 317 -23.50 34.21 1.64
CA GLY A 317 -23.32 34.43 3.08
C GLY A 317 -24.58 34.26 3.94
N ALA A 318 -25.64 33.63 3.41
CA ALA A 318 -26.76 33.21 4.24
C ALA A 318 -26.35 32.02 5.12
N ASP A 319 -26.56 32.12 6.43
CA ASP A 319 -26.42 31.00 7.35
C ASP A 319 -27.72 30.19 7.43
N ASP A 320 -27.66 29.02 8.05
CA ASP A 320 -28.83 28.13 8.16
C ASP A 320 -29.95 28.77 9.00
N GLU A 321 -29.63 29.65 9.96
CA GLU A 321 -30.65 30.40 10.73
C GLU A 321 -31.45 31.35 9.82
N LEU A 322 -30.78 32.05 8.91
CA LEU A 322 -31.44 32.90 7.92
C LEU A 322 -32.27 32.07 6.94
N ILE A 323 -31.73 30.95 6.45
CA ILE A 323 -32.42 30.04 5.52
C ILE A 323 -33.69 29.48 6.17
N ASP A 324 -33.60 28.98 7.40
CA ASP A 324 -34.75 28.46 8.17
C ASP A 324 -35.80 29.55 8.46
N THR A 325 -35.35 30.80 8.69
CA THR A 325 -36.26 31.93 8.96
C THR A 325 -37.09 32.32 7.74
N ILE A 326 -36.48 32.26 6.54
CA ILE A 326 -37.16 32.58 5.28
C ILE A 326 -37.83 31.35 4.66
N ASP A 327 -37.65 30.17 5.26
CA ASP A 327 -38.30 28.93 4.84
C ASP A 327 -39.83 29.06 4.94
N GLY A 328 -40.51 28.73 3.84
CA GLY A 328 -41.94 28.96 3.63
C GLY A 328 -42.34 30.35 3.12
N TYR A 329 -41.41 31.32 3.05
CA TYR A 329 -41.63 32.64 2.42
C TYR A 329 -40.89 32.80 1.09
N MET A 330 -39.79 32.06 0.91
CA MET A 330 -38.98 32.05 -0.31
C MET A 330 -39.28 30.80 -1.15
N ASP A 331 -39.30 30.98 -2.47
CA ASP A 331 -39.38 29.88 -3.43
C ASP A 331 -37.95 29.42 -3.79
N PHE A 332 -37.39 28.52 -2.96
CA PHE A 332 -36.03 28.03 -3.15
C PHE A 332 -35.89 27.15 -4.40
N GLU A 333 -36.95 26.42 -4.77
CA GLU A 333 -36.96 25.56 -5.95
C GLU A 333 -36.78 26.40 -7.22
N LYS A 334 -37.58 27.48 -7.36
CA LYS A 334 -37.45 28.39 -8.50
C LYS A 334 -36.11 29.14 -8.53
N LEU A 335 -35.62 29.59 -7.37
CA LEU A 335 -34.30 30.21 -7.29
C LEU A 335 -33.20 29.23 -7.74
N GLY A 336 -33.31 27.97 -7.33
CA GLY A 336 -32.41 26.91 -7.74
C GLY A 336 -32.45 26.67 -9.25
N GLU A 337 -33.63 26.51 -9.84
CA GLU A 337 -33.80 26.34 -11.29
C GLU A 337 -33.15 27.47 -12.09
N ASP A 338 -33.45 28.72 -11.74
CA ASP A 338 -32.90 29.90 -12.42
C ASP A 338 -31.37 29.97 -12.25
N ALA A 339 -30.85 29.70 -11.06
CA ALA A 339 -29.42 29.70 -10.78
C ALA A 339 -28.68 28.55 -11.47
N MET A 340 -29.29 27.36 -11.62
CA MET A 340 -28.68 26.24 -12.36
C MET A 340 -28.48 26.59 -13.84
N VAL A 341 -29.41 27.35 -14.42
CA VAL A 341 -29.30 27.85 -15.80
C VAL A 341 -28.20 28.90 -15.90
N GLU A 342 -28.16 29.86 -14.98
CA GLU A 342 -27.14 30.93 -14.96
C GLU A 342 -25.72 30.38 -14.75
N ASP A 343 -25.56 29.43 -13.83
CA ASP A 343 -24.29 28.77 -13.53
C ASP A 343 -23.87 27.76 -14.62
N GLY A 344 -24.72 27.52 -15.62
CA GLY A 344 -24.46 26.60 -16.72
C GLY A 344 -24.33 25.15 -16.27
N VAL A 345 -25.10 24.73 -15.26
CA VAL A 345 -25.09 23.36 -14.73
C VAL A 345 -25.36 22.36 -15.87
N ARG A 346 -24.56 21.29 -15.93
CA ARG A 346 -24.69 20.22 -16.92
C ARG A 346 -25.10 18.92 -16.23
N ARG A 347 -26.03 18.21 -16.87
CA ARG A 347 -26.46 16.88 -16.44
C ARG A 347 -25.67 15.82 -17.18
N THR A 348 -25.02 14.94 -16.42
CA THR A 348 -24.32 13.77 -16.92
C THR A 348 -24.95 12.51 -16.33
N GLU A 349 -24.53 11.34 -16.81
CA GLU A 349 -24.90 10.05 -16.22
C GLU A 349 -24.33 9.84 -14.81
N PHE A 350 -23.34 10.64 -14.40
CA PHE A 350 -22.67 10.57 -13.10
C PHE A 350 -23.16 11.64 -12.11
N GLY A 351 -24.08 12.51 -12.54
CA GLY A 351 -24.69 13.57 -11.74
C GLY A 351 -24.66 14.94 -12.42
N LEU A 352 -25.05 15.96 -11.66
CA LEU A 352 -25.01 17.35 -12.09
C LEU A 352 -23.67 17.98 -11.73
N ILE A 353 -23.12 18.78 -12.65
CA ILE A 353 -21.84 19.43 -12.46
C ILE A 353 -21.88 20.87 -12.97
N ARG A 354 -21.15 21.75 -12.28
CA ARG A 354 -20.83 23.10 -12.77
C ARG A 354 -19.33 23.35 -12.72
N ARG A 355 -18.91 24.37 -13.46
CA ARG A 355 -17.56 24.91 -13.42
C ARG A 355 -17.57 26.27 -12.74
N CYS A 356 -16.75 26.43 -11.70
CA CYS A 356 -16.74 27.59 -10.81
C CYS A 356 -16.13 28.83 -11.47
N SER A 357 -15.10 28.68 -12.29
CA SER A 357 -14.42 29.80 -12.95
C SER A 357 -15.23 30.42 -14.10
N SER A 358 -15.92 29.60 -14.89
CA SER A 358 -16.73 30.04 -16.02
C SER A 358 -17.73 28.95 -16.42
N PRO A 359 -18.95 29.30 -16.87
CA PRO A 359 -19.91 28.32 -17.36
C PRO A 359 -19.37 27.50 -18.52
N PHE A 360 -19.85 26.25 -18.65
CA PHE A 360 -19.55 25.43 -19.82
C PHE A 360 -20.05 26.09 -21.10
N ALA A 361 -19.33 25.89 -22.21
CA ALA A 361 -19.78 26.36 -23.52
C ALA A 361 -21.19 25.84 -23.85
N GLU A 362 -22.02 26.67 -24.49
CA GLU A 362 -23.36 26.28 -24.92
C GLU A 362 -23.27 25.06 -25.86
N GLU A 363 -24.09 24.04 -25.61
CA GLU A 363 -24.25 22.92 -26.55
C GLU A 363 -24.73 23.48 -27.88
N THR A 364 -23.88 23.42 -28.91
CA THR A 364 -24.35 23.62 -30.27
C THR A 364 -25.19 22.39 -30.59
N GLN A 365 -26.52 22.52 -30.56
CA GLN A 365 -27.44 21.47 -31.00
C GLN A 365 -27.14 21.12 -32.46
N ALA A 366 -26.24 20.18 -32.68
CA ALA A 366 -26.17 19.40 -33.91
C ALA A 366 -27.27 18.33 -33.83
N MET A 367 -28.53 18.75 -33.96
CA MET A 367 -29.58 17.85 -34.42
C MET A 367 -29.30 17.56 -35.89
N GLU A 368 -28.46 16.55 -36.15
CA GLU A 368 -28.59 15.75 -37.38
C GLU A 368 -29.97 15.07 -37.32
N MET A 369 -31.00 15.77 -37.79
CA MET A 369 -32.16 15.12 -38.37
C MET A 369 -31.76 14.61 -39.76
N GLU A 370 -30.97 13.55 -39.81
CA GLU A 370 -30.93 12.67 -40.99
C GLU A 370 -31.96 11.56 -40.83
N GLY A 371 -33.02 11.64 -41.64
CA GLY A 371 -33.57 10.47 -42.31
C GLY A 371 -34.72 9.72 -41.63
N LEU A 372 -35.90 10.34 -41.56
CA LEU A 372 -37.14 9.58 -41.74
C LEU A 372 -37.54 9.62 -43.23
N SER A 373 -37.27 8.50 -43.91
CA SER A 373 -37.93 7.93 -45.12
C SER A 373 -38.20 8.81 -46.34
#